data_AF-A0A7J5SQ06-F1
#
_entry.id   AF-A0A7J5SQ06-F1
#
_cell.length_a   1.000
_cell.length_b   1.000
_cell.length_c   1.000
_cell.angle_alpha   90.00
_cell.angle_beta   90.00
_cell.angle_gamma   90.00
#
_symmetry.space_group_name_H-M   'P 1'
#
loop_
_entity.id
_entity.type
_entity.pdbx_description
1 polymer ?
#
loop_
_entity_poly.entity_id
_entity_poly.type
_entity_poly.pdbx_seq_one_letter_code
_entity_poly.pdbx_strand_id
1 'polypeptide(L)' 'MAIYHLSVSNVSRASGSKATATLSYISGRRVHDERRGETYDYGRKERVLRVGTLLPEGAPAEYA' A
#
# COMPACT_ATOMS: atom_id res chain seq x y z
N MET A 1 3.33 -20.52 -21.95
CA MET A 1 4.33 -19.47 -22.25
C MET A 1 4.41 -18.56 -21.04
N ALA A 2 5.59 -18.37 -20.44
CA ALA A 2 5.75 -17.48 -19.29
C ALA A 2 6.09 -16.07 -19.78
N ILE A 3 5.39 -15.07 -19.25
CA ILE A 3 5.63 -13.65 -19.53
C ILE A 3 6.08 -13.01 -18.22
N TYR A 4 7.18 -12.27 -18.25
CA TYR A 4 7.66 -11.48 -17.12
C TYR A 4 7.32 -10.00 -17.31
N HIS A 5 6.86 -9.35 -16.24
CA HIS A 5 6.61 -7.92 -16.21
C HIS A 5 6.98 -7.36 -14.83
N LEU A 6 7.78 -6.29 -14.81
CA LEU A 6 8.14 -5.53 -13.62
C LEU A 6 7.85 -4.05 -13.86
N SER A 7 7.14 -3.43 -12.93
CA SER A 7 6.92 -1.99 -12.91
C SER A 7 7.24 -1.45 -11.53
N VAL A 8 8.04 -0.39 -11.49
CA VAL A 8 8.46 0.29 -10.26
C VAL A 8 8.24 1.79 -10.46
N SER A 9 7.59 2.42 -9.49
CA SER A 9 7.30 3.85 -9.53
C SER A 9 7.33 4.44 -8.12
N ASN A 10 7.55 5.75 -8.05
CA ASN A 10 7.59 6.48 -6.80
C ASN A 10 6.18 6.90 -6.36
N VAL A 11 5.90 6.81 -5.05
CA VAL A 11 4.76 7.49 -4.43
C VAL A 11 5.21 8.88 -3.99
N SER A 12 4.95 9.89 -4.83
CA SER A 12 5.39 11.27 -4.58
C SER A 12 4.25 12.19 -4.20
N ARG A 13 4.45 12.99 -3.14
CA ARG A 13 3.49 14.03 -2.76
C ARG A 13 3.42 15.17 -3.78
N ALA A 14 4.54 15.48 -4.43
CA ALA A 14 4.61 16.52 -5.46
C ALA A 14 3.75 16.18 -6.69
N SER A 15 3.57 14.89 -6.99
CA SER A 15 2.67 14.41 -8.04
C SER A 15 1.23 14.19 -7.56
N GLY A 16 0.89 14.64 -6.35
CA GLY A 16 -0.44 14.45 -5.76
C GLY A 16 -0.72 13.05 -5.20
N SER A 17 0.26 12.15 -5.19
CA SER A 17 0.10 10.80 -4.64
C SER A 17 0.11 10.81 -3.11
N LYS A 18 -0.59 9.84 -2.51
CA LYS A 18 -0.72 9.69 -1.05
C LYS A 18 -0.41 8.25 -0.66
N ALA A 19 0.43 8.06 0.35
CA ALA A 19 0.84 6.73 0.82
C ALA A 19 -0.35 5.89 1.32
N THR A 20 -1.28 6.50 2.05
CA THR A 20 -2.52 5.89 2.55
C THR A 20 -3.44 5.43 1.43
N ALA A 21 -3.58 6.24 0.37
CA ALA A 21 -4.33 5.89 -0.84
C ALA A 21 -3.67 4.72 -1.59
N THR A 22 -2.35 4.79 -1.82
CA THR A 22 -1.60 3.71 -2.47
C THR A 22 -1.68 2.41 -1.67
N LEU A 23 -1.56 2.47 -0.35
CA LEU A 23 -1.69 1.30 0.53
C LEU A 23 -3.05 0.64 0.36
N SER A 24 -4.14 1.42 0.41
CA SER A 24 -5.50 0.90 0.19
C SER A 24 -5.63 0.21 -1.18
N TYR A 25 -5.06 0.81 -2.22
CA TYR A 25 -5.10 0.27 -3.58
C TYR A 25 -4.37 -1.07 -3.71
N ILE A 26 -3.14 -1.19 -3.21
CA ILE A 26 -2.34 -2.41 -3.37
C ILE A 26 -2.75 -3.52 -2.41
N SER A 27 -3.26 -3.17 -1.21
CA SER A 27 -3.66 -4.16 -0.20
C SER A 27 -5.13 -4.53 -0.30
N GLY A 28 -5.93 -3.80 -1.08
CA GLY A 28 -7.39 -3.92 -1.13
C GLY A 28 -8.08 -3.63 0.21
N ARG A 29 -7.41 -2.97 1.15
CA ARG A 29 -7.96 -2.67 2.48
C ARG A 29 -8.50 -1.25 2.54
N ARG A 30 -9.48 -1.03 3.43
CA ARG A 30 -9.88 0.32 3.82
C ARG A 30 -8.76 0.93 4.67
N VAL A 31 -8.32 2.13 4.34
CA VAL A 31 -7.25 2.86 5.04
C VAL A 31 -7.72 4.28 5.33
N HIS A 32 -7.56 4.71 6.57
CA HIS A 32 -7.86 6.07 7.00
C HIS A 32 -6.58 6.90 7.13
N ASP A 33 -6.60 8.12 6.61
CA ASP A 33 -5.54 9.12 6.75
C ASP A 33 -5.97 10.16 7.79
N GLU A 34 -5.51 9.99 9.03
CA GLU A 34 -5.87 10.86 10.16
C GLU A 34 -5.49 12.32 9.92
N ARG A 35 -4.37 12.56 9.22
CA ARG A 35 -3.88 13.92 8.96
C ARG A 35 -4.78 14.69 8.02
N ARG A 36 -5.47 14.00 7.12
CA ARG A 36 -6.37 14.62 6.13
C ARG A 36 -7.85 14.39 6.44
N GLY A 37 -8.17 13.50 7.38
CA GLY A 37 -9.53 13.04 7.64
C GLY A 37 -10.15 12.27 6.48
N GLU A 38 -9.34 11.75 5.56
CA GLU A 38 -9.80 11.07 4.35
C GLU A 38 -9.76 9.55 4.54
N THR A 39 -10.75 8.83 4.01
CA THR A 39 -10.77 7.36 4.00
C THR A 39 -10.72 6.84 2.57
N TYR A 40 -9.79 5.93 2.30
CA TYR A 40 -9.63 5.28 1.00
C TYR A 40 -10.12 3.84 1.08
N ASP A 41 -10.89 3.44 0.07
CA ASP A 41 -11.42 2.10 -0.08
C ASP A 41 -11.53 1.77 -1.57
N TYR A 42 -10.39 1.45 -2.19
CA TYR A 42 -10.33 1.16 -3.63
C TYR A 42 -10.77 -0.27 -3.99
N GLY A 43 -11.19 -1.05 -3.00
CA GLY A 43 -11.99 -2.28 -3.09
C GLY A 43 -11.76 -3.17 -4.31
N ARG A 44 -10.88 -4.17 -4.18
CA ARG A 44 -10.86 -5.45 -4.95
C ARG A 44 -10.15 -6.54 -4.15
N LYS A 45 -10.65 -6.81 -2.93
CA LYS A 45 -10.02 -7.75 -1.98
C LYS A 45 -9.83 -9.13 -2.60
N GLU A 46 -10.73 -9.53 -3.50
CA GLU A 46 -10.70 -10.80 -4.21
C GLU A 46 -9.48 -10.95 -5.13
N ARG A 47 -8.84 -9.82 -5.51
CA ARG A 47 -7.63 -9.81 -6.34
C ARG A 47 -6.34 -9.85 -5.54
N VAL A 48 -6.44 -9.82 -4.20
CA VAL A 48 -5.28 -9.79 -3.30
C VAL A 48 -5.19 -11.13 -2.58
N LEU A 49 -4.26 -11.98 -3.01
CA LEU A 49 -4.06 -13.30 -2.39
C LEU A 49 -3.45 -13.18 -0.97
N ARG A 50 -2.48 -12.30 -0.80
CA ARG A 50 -1.76 -12.09 0.47
C ARG A 50 -1.25 -10.65 0.54
N VAL A 51 -1.25 -10.10 1.76
CA VAL A 51 -0.59 -8.84 2.11
C VAL A 51 0.37 -9.13 3.26
N GLY A 52 1.52 -8.47 3.28
CA GLY A 52 2.47 -8.53 4.39
C GLY A 52 3.38 -7.31 4.39
N THR A 53 3.86 -6.97 5.58
CA THR A 53 4.91 -5.98 5.78
C THR A 53 6.21 -6.73 6.01
N LEU A 54 7.26 -6.36 5.28
CA LEU A 54 8.60 -6.89 5.51
C LEU A 54 9.37 -5.89 6.37
N LEU A 55 9.92 -6.38 7.47
CA LEU A 55 10.69 -5.57 8.41
C LEU A 55 12.16 -5.96 8.35
N PRO A 56 13.08 -5.00 8.43
CA PRO A 56 14.49 -5.29 8.58
C PRO A 56 14.78 -5.86 9.98
N GLU A 57 15.95 -6.49 10.13
CA GLU A 57 16.46 -6.86 11.45
C GLU A 57 16.60 -5.62 12.35
N GLY A 58 16.18 -5.75 13.61
CA GLY A 58 16.20 -4.64 14.58
C GLY A 58 15.09 -3.60 14.38
N ALA A 59 14.09 -3.84 13.54
CA ALA A 59 12.92 -2.97 13.46
C ALA A 59 12.25 -2.82 14.85
N PRO A 60 11.80 -1.61 15.23
CA PRO A 60 11.08 -1.40 16.48
C PRO A 60 9.84 -2.29 16.58
N ALA A 61 9.58 -2.79 17.79
CA ALA A 61 8.48 -3.74 18.04
C ALA A 61 7.09 -3.17 17.72
N GLU A 62 6.93 -1.85 17.75
CA GLU A 62 5.68 -1.17 17.36
C GLU A 62 5.30 -1.34 15.88
N TYR A 63 6.26 -1.76 15.03
CA TYR A 63 6.04 -2.04 13.62
C TYR A 63 5.92 -3.54 13.30
N ALA A 64 6.07 -4.42 14.30
CA ALA A 64 6.00 -5.88 14.16
C ALA A 64 4.57 -6.39 13.88
#